data_AF-A0A397VB55-F1
#
_entry.id   AF-A0A397VB55-F1
#
_cell.length_a   1.000
_cell.length_b   1.000
_cell.length_c   1.000
_cell.angle_alpha   90.00
_cell.angle_beta   90.00
_cell.angle_gamma   90.00
#
_symmetry.space_group_name_H-M   'P 1'
#
loop_
_entity.id
_entity.type
_entity.pdbx_description
1 polymer ?
#
loop_
_entity_poly.entity_id
_entity_poly.type
_entity_poly.pdbx_seq_one_letter_code
_entity_poly.pdbx_strand_id
1 'polypeptide(L)'
;MTDPLYEYSVSQLKEYEGKKLMCITKEGLELDGDEEEKKNREEEIRNIIICAKKLKKFLVLVSNRISVSPCVLVTGQYGWFANFERIVKAQAFRDSSMESYMASKNIVEINPIIKSLKPKIETEE
;
A
#
# COMPACT_ATOMS: atom_id res chain seq x y z
N MET A 1 -0.88 -8.18 15.14
CA MET A 1 0.27 -7.95 16.05
C MET A 1 0.03 -6.63 16.74
N THR A 2 -0.06 -6.62 18.07
CA THR A 2 -0.49 -5.44 18.85
C THR A 2 0.60 -4.86 19.73
N ASP A 3 1.62 -5.64 20.08
CA ASP A 3 2.81 -5.17 20.80
C ASP A 3 3.86 -4.61 19.81
N PRO A 4 4.44 -3.42 20.08
CA PRO A 4 5.56 -2.88 19.31
C PRO A 4 6.73 -3.85 19.12
N LEU A 5 7.02 -4.72 20.10
CA LEU A 5 8.13 -5.67 20.03
C LEU A 5 7.96 -6.67 18.88
N TYR A 6 6.72 -7.08 18.58
CA TYR A 6 6.46 -8.03 17.51
C TYR A 6 6.90 -7.52 16.15
N GLU A 7 6.85 -6.20 15.94
CA GLU A 7 7.26 -5.59 14.69
C GLU A 7 8.78 -5.69 14.47
N TYR A 8 9.56 -5.57 15.54
CA TYR A 8 10.99 -5.84 15.51
C TYR A 8 11.27 -7.33 15.28
N SER A 9 10.55 -8.22 15.97
CA SER A 9 10.75 -9.67 15.84
C SER A 9 10.45 -10.17 14.41
N VAL A 10 9.30 -9.81 13.84
CA VAL A 10 8.89 -10.25 12.50
C VAL A 10 9.73 -9.62 11.40
N SER A 11 10.29 -8.42 11.62
CA SER A 11 11.22 -7.84 10.65
C SER A 11 12.50 -8.67 10.45
N GLN A 12 12.92 -9.40 11.48
CA GLN A 12 14.07 -10.31 11.42
C GLN A 12 13.68 -11.72 10.98
N LEU A 13 12.43 -12.12 11.21
CA LEU A 13 11.87 -13.41 10.83
C LEU A 13 11.45 -13.39 9.35
N LYS A 14 12.41 -13.67 8.46
CA LYS A 14 12.16 -13.67 7.00
C LYS A 14 11.37 -14.89 6.53
N GLU A 15 11.60 -16.04 7.16
CA GLU A 15 11.02 -17.32 6.79
C GLU A 15 10.66 -18.12 8.04
N TYR A 16 9.58 -18.87 7.95
CA TYR A 16 9.14 -19.80 8.99
C TYR A 16 8.67 -21.10 8.31
N GLU A 17 9.25 -22.24 8.70
CA GLU A 17 8.94 -23.56 8.13
C GLU A 17 9.02 -23.59 6.58
N GLY A 18 10.03 -22.91 6.01
CA GLY A 18 10.22 -22.82 4.56
C GLY A 18 9.23 -21.90 3.83
N LYS A 19 8.34 -21.22 4.55
CA LYS A 19 7.42 -20.22 3.99
C LYS A 19 7.95 -18.82 4.25
N LYS A 20 8.05 -18.02 3.19
CA LYS A 20 8.41 -16.60 3.29
C LYS A 20 7.27 -15.80 3.90
N LEU A 21 7.57 -15.03 4.94
CA LEU A 21 6.58 -14.16 5.56
C LEU A 21 6.44 -12.87 4.75
N MET A 22 5.20 -12.46 4.51
CA MET A 22 4.88 -11.24 3.79
C MET A 22 3.92 -10.38 4.63
N CYS A 23 4.19 -9.09 4.65
CA CYS A 23 3.34 -8.12 5.33
C CYS A 23 2.21 -7.67 4.39
N ILE A 24 0.96 -7.79 4.84
CA ILE A 24 -0.23 -7.40 4.07
C ILE A 24 -0.28 -5.89 3.76
N THR A 25 0.40 -5.06 4.55
CA THR A 25 0.44 -3.59 4.34
C THR A 25 1.58 -3.14 3.43
N LYS A 26 2.39 -4.09 2.94
CA LYS A 26 3.47 -3.84 1.98
C LYS A 26 3.03 -4.16 0.56
N GLU A 27 3.72 -3.52 -0.37
CA GLU A 27 3.66 -3.82 -1.80
C GLU A 27 4.09 -5.28 -2.08
N GLY A 28 3.55 -5.86 -3.15
CA GLY A 28 3.92 -7.19 -3.62
C GLY A 28 3.10 -8.34 -3.04
N LEU A 29 1.93 -8.05 -2.46
CA LEU A 29 0.97 -9.10 -2.07
C LEU A 29 0.25 -9.60 -3.32
N GLU A 30 0.61 -10.81 -3.72
CA GLU A 30 -0.11 -11.54 -4.75
C GLU A 30 -1.12 -12.47 -4.08
N LEU A 31 -2.40 -12.24 -4.38
CA LEU A 31 -3.48 -13.15 -4.04
C LEU A 31 -3.87 -13.90 -5.32
N ASP A 32 -4.01 -15.21 -5.20
CA ASP A 32 -4.52 -16.06 -6.27
C ASP A 32 -5.92 -15.56 -6.66
N GLY A 33 -6.13 -15.26 -7.94
CA GLY A 33 -7.38 -14.72 -8.44
C GLY A 33 -7.42 -14.73 -9.96
N ASP A 34 -8.62 -14.91 -10.51
CA ASP A 34 -8.88 -15.08 -11.94
C ASP A 34 -8.27 -13.96 -12.80
N GLU A 35 -7.41 -14.34 -13.74
CA GLU A 35 -6.71 -13.45 -14.68
C GLU A 35 -7.67 -12.62 -15.55
N GLU A 36 -8.84 -13.18 -15.85
CA GLU A 36 -9.82 -12.57 -16.76
C GLU A 36 -10.60 -11.42 -16.11
N GLU A 37 -10.95 -11.55 -14.83
CA GLU A 37 -11.55 -10.45 -14.06
C GLU A 37 -10.55 -9.31 -13.79
N LYS A 38 -9.26 -9.63 -13.66
CA LYS A 38 -8.19 -8.64 -13.43
C LYS A 38 -8.05 -7.70 -14.62
N LYS A 39 -8.03 -8.23 -15.86
CA LYS A 39 -7.82 -7.41 -17.08
C LYS A 39 -8.96 -6.42 -17.35
N ASN A 40 -10.22 -6.86 -17.24
CA ASN A 40 -11.36 -5.98 -17.46
C ASN A 40 -11.46 -4.86 -16.40
N ARG A 41 -11.09 -5.17 -15.15
CA ARG A 41 -10.98 -4.17 -14.08
C ARG A 41 -9.83 -3.20 -14.35
N GLU A 42 -8.67 -3.68 -14.79
CA GLU A 42 -7.51 -2.84 -15.07
C GLU A 42 -7.76 -1.78 -16.16
N GLU A 43 -8.45 -2.12 -17.25
CA GLU A 43 -8.71 -1.17 -18.34
C GLU A 43 -9.64 -0.03 -17.92
N GLU A 44 -10.75 -0.34 -17.25
CA GLU A 44 -11.70 0.67 -16.77
C GLU A 44 -11.06 1.63 -15.75
N ILE A 45 -10.06 1.16 -15.00
CA ILE A 45 -9.41 1.87 -13.90
C ILE A 45 -8.13 2.59 -14.34
N ARG A 46 -7.42 2.15 -15.40
CA ARG A 46 -6.32 2.94 -15.99
C ARG A 46 -6.78 4.36 -16.33
N ASN A 47 -8.02 4.51 -16.81
CA ASN A 47 -8.61 5.82 -17.07
C ASN A 47 -8.81 6.65 -15.78
N ILE A 48 -9.20 6.02 -14.66
CA ILE A 48 -9.30 6.68 -13.34
C ILE A 48 -7.92 7.05 -12.81
N ILE A 49 -6.92 6.19 -13.01
CA ILE A 49 -5.54 6.42 -12.59
C ILE A 49 -4.95 7.62 -13.32
N ILE A 50 -5.25 7.81 -14.61
CA ILE A 50 -4.81 8.99 -15.36
C ILE A 50 -5.36 10.28 -14.72
N CYS A 51 -6.63 10.28 -14.31
CA CYS A 51 -7.23 11.39 -13.58
C CYS A 51 -6.60 11.59 -12.19
N ALA A 52 -6.38 10.50 -11.43
CA ALA A 52 -5.76 10.54 -10.11
C ALA A 52 -4.27 10.92 -10.15
N LYS A 53 -3.55 10.68 -11.26
CA LYS A 53 -2.17 11.15 -11.47
C LYS A 53 -2.06 12.68 -11.53
N LYS A 54 -3.16 13.42 -11.72
CA LYS A 54 -3.19 14.88 -11.49
C LYS A 54 -2.83 15.22 -10.02
N LEU A 55 -3.08 14.30 -9.07
CA LEU A 55 -2.55 14.35 -7.69
C LEU A 55 -1.07 13.94 -7.71
N LYS A 56 -0.19 14.87 -8.12
CA LYS A 56 1.27 14.72 -8.34
C LYS A 56 2.11 14.13 -7.18
N LYS A 57 1.49 13.69 -6.07
CA LYS A 57 2.18 13.33 -4.83
C LYS A 57 2.27 11.82 -4.56
N PHE A 58 1.46 10.98 -5.21
CA PHE A 58 1.39 9.54 -4.91
C PHE A 58 1.41 8.65 -6.15
N LEU A 59 2.02 7.47 -6.02
CA LEU A 59 1.91 6.41 -7.01
C LEU A 59 0.55 5.73 -6.84
N VAL A 60 -0.26 5.66 -7.90
CA VAL A 60 -1.60 5.08 -7.85
C VAL A 60 -1.61 3.77 -8.63
N LEU A 61 -2.07 2.69 -7.99
CA LEU A 61 -2.20 1.34 -8.55
C LEU A 61 -3.61 0.79 -8.33
N VAL A 62 -4.00 -0.20 -9.14
CA VAL A 62 -5.24 -0.96 -8.94
C VAL A 62 -4.99 -2.02 -7.87
N SER A 63 -5.93 -2.13 -6.91
CA SER A 63 -5.84 -3.13 -5.85
C SER A 63 -6.73 -4.34 -6.13
N ASN A 64 -6.19 -5.52 -5.87
CA ASN A 64 -6.93 -6.79 -5.85
C ASN A 64 -7.14 -7.33 -4.43
N ARG A 65 -6.57 -6.69 -3.40
CA ARG A 65 -6.64 -7.16 -2.01
C ARG A 65 -7.79 -6.54 -1.21
N ILE A 66 -8.47 -5.54 -1.77
CA ILE A 66 -9.50 -4.77 -1.08
C ILE A 66 -10.87 -5.22 -1.57
N SER A 67 -11.75 -5.58 -0.63
CA SER A 67 -13.14 -5.90 -0.93
C SER A 67 -14.07 -4.69 -0.79
N VAL A 68 -14.13 -4.07 0.40
CA VAL A 68 -15.15 -3.05 0.72
C VAL A 68 -14.61 -1.62 0.63
N SER A 69 -13.36 -1.40 1.06
CA SER A 69 -12.82 -0.04 1.15
C SER A 69 -12.60 0.58 -0.24
N PRO A 70 -12.78 1.90 -0.40
CA PRO A 70 -12.57 2.58 -1.68
C PRO A 70 -11.09 2.58 -2.09
N CYS A 71 -10.19 2.87 -1.18
CA CYS A 71 -8.76 2.83 -1.44
C CYS A 71 -8.01 2.45 -0.16
N VAL A 72 -6.75 2.07 -0.30
CA VAL A 72 -5.85 1.78 0.80
C VAL A 72 -4.48 2.39 0.51
N LEU A 73 -3.80 2.83 1.56
CA LEU A 73 -2.42 3.27 1.48
C LEU A 73 -1.50 2.09 1.79
N VAL A 74 -0.60 1.80 0.88
CA VAL A 74 0.38 0.71 0.97
C VAL A 74 1.77 1.33 0.99
N THR A 75 2.63 0.79 1.86
CA THR A 75 4.04 1.17 1.92
C THR A 75 4.85 0.32 0.95
N GLY A 76 5.86 0.90 0.31
CA GLY A 76 6.78 0.15 -0.54
C GLY A 76 7.40 -1.06 0.17
N GLN A 77 7.85 -2.04 -0.61
CA GLN A 77 8.41 -3.30 -0.10
C GLN A 77 9.60 -3.06 0.85
N TYR A 78 10.47 -2.12 0.47
CA TYR A 78 11.66 -1.73 1.20
C TYR A 78 11.37 -0.49 2.05
N GLY A 79 11.61 -0.60 3.35
CA GLY A 79 11.37 0.47 4.32
C GLY A 79 10.43 0.07 5.45
N TRP A 80 10.19 1.05 6.32
CA TRP A 80 9.26 0.92 7.43
C TRP A 80 7.83 0.85 6.92
N PHE A 81 7.08 -0.11 7.44
CA PHE A 81 5.63 -0.14 7.27
C PHE A 81 4.98 0.84 8.25
N ALA A 82 3.74 1.24 7.97
CA ALA A 82 3.08 2.35 8.67
C ALA A 82 3.09 2.25 10.21
N ASN A 83 2.89 1.05 10.76
CA ASN A 83 2.93 0.85 12.21
C ASN A 83 4.34 1.04 12.78
N PHE A 84 5.37 0.58 12.07
CA PHE A 84 6.76 0.75 12.50
C PHE A 84 7.19 2.21 12.45
N GLU A 85 6.77 2.94 11.41
CA GLU A 85 7.02 4.38 11.31
C GLU A 85 6.44 5.12 12.52
N ARG A 86 5.22 4.75 12.95
CA ARG A 86 4.59 5.30 14.16
C ARG A 86 5.39 5.00 15.43
N ILE A 87 5.85 3.75 15.60
CA ILE A 87 6.63 3.32 16.77
C ILE A 87 7.96 4.08 16.84
N VAL A 88 8.71 4.10 15.73
CA VAL A 88 10.01 4.79 15.67
C VAL A 88 9.84 6.29 15.88
N LYS A 89 8.78 6.89 15.31
CA LYS A 89 8.51 8.32 15.51
C LYS A 89 8.18 8.67 16.97
N ALA A 90 7.52 7.76 17.69
CA ALA A 90 7.18 7.96 19.09
C ALA A 90 8.37 7.81 20.06
N GLN A 91 9.49 7.24 19.60
CA GLN A 91 10.67 7.02 20.44
C GLN A 91 11.44 8.33 20.69
N ALA A 92 11.58 8.72 21.97
CA ALA A 92 12.19 9.99 22.38
C ALA A 92 13.70 10.09 22.06
N PHE A 93 14.44 8.97 22.14
CA PHE A 93 15.88 8.90 21.83
C PHE A 93 16.15 8.29 20.45
N ARG A 94 15.30 8.57 19.45
CA ARG A 94 15.49 8.05 18.10
C ARG A 94 16.60 8.80 17.37
N ASP A 95 17.36 8.08 16.54
CA ASP A 95 18.25 8.70 15.57
C ASP A 95 17.44 9.16 14.35
N SER A 96 17.37 10.48 14.14
CA SER A 96 16.67 11.09 13.00
C SER A 96 17.36 10.82 11.65
N SER A 97 18.62 10.40 11.64
CA SER A 97 19.36 10.10 10.41
C SER A 97 18.79 8.89 9.66
N MET A 98 18.16 7.95 10.36
CA MET A 98 17.57 6.74 9.76
C MET A 98 16.26 7.03 8.98
N GLU A 99 15.59 8.14 9.27
CA GLU A 99 14.28 8.47 8.68
C GLU A 99 14.37 8.67 7.17
N SER A 100 15.45 9.28 6.67
CA SER A 100 15.66 9.53 5.23
C SER A 100 15.89 8.25 4.42
N TYR A 101 16.53 7.24 5.01
CA TYR A 101 16.84 5.97 4.34
C TYR A 101 15.72 4.93 4.46
N MET A 102 14.93 5.00 5.54
CA MET A 102 13.91 4.01 5.85
C MET A 102 12.48 4.46 5.53
N ALA A 103 12.30 5.73 5.12
CA ALA A 103 11.03 6.23 4.63
C ALA A 103 10.59 5.47 3.37
N SER A 104 9.50 4.72 3.50
CA SER A 104 8.91 4.01 2.37
C SER A 104 8.14 4.97 1.45
N LYS A 105 8.12 4.67 0.16
CA LYS A 105 7.21 5.34 -0.77
C LYS A 105 5.77 4.92 -0.47
N ASN A 106 4.88 5.91 -0.46
CA ASN A 106 3.46 5.71 -0.26
C ASN A 106 2.77 5.45 -1.61
N ILE A 107 2.10 4.30 -1.69
CA ILE A 107 1.38 3.83 -2.87
C ILE A 107 -0.11 3.80 -2.53
N VAL A 108 -0.94 4.43 -3.35
CA VAL A 108 -2.39 4.40 -3.18
C VAL A 108 -2.95 3.31 -4.07
N GLU A 109 -3.47 2.27 -3.43
CA GLU A 109 -4.13 1.14 -4.06
C GLU A 109 -5.64 1.44 -4.09
N ILE A 110 -6.23 1.56 -5.28
CA ILE A 110 -7.65 1.92 -5.47
C ILE A 110 -8.47 0.66 -5.78
N ASN A 111 -9.64 0.56 -5.16
CA ASN A 111 -10.61 -0.50 -5.40
C ASN A 111 -11.48 -0.19 -6.64
N PRO A 112 -11.67 -1.15 -7.57
CA PRO A 112 -12.58 -1.06 -8.72
C PRO A 112 -14.02 -0.64 -8.41
N ILE A 113 -14.52 -0.84 -7.19
CA ILE A 113 -15.92 -0.55 -6.83
C ILE A 113 -16.27 0.93 -6.97
N ILE A 114 -15.29 1.84 -6.94
CA ILE A 114 -15.55 3.29 -7.03
C ILE A 114 -15.77 3.77 -8.48
N LYS A 115 -16.82 3.28 -9.13
CA LYS A 115 -17.25 3.76 -10.45
C LYS A 115 -17.71 5.24 -10.42
N SER A 116 -18.12 5.74 -9.25
CA SER A 116 -18.66 7.09 -9.04
C SER A 116 -17.62 8.21 -8.96
N LEU A 117 -16.32 7.90 -8.89
CA LEU A 117 -15.26 8.91 -8.88
C LEU A 117 -15.00 9.53 -10.25
N LYS A 118 -15.23 8.78 -11.35
CA LYS A 118 -15.06 9.26 -12.73
C LYS A 118 -15.79 10.59 -13.00
N PRO A 119 -17.12 10.68 -12.82
CA PRO A 119 -17.85 11.90 -13.18
C PRO A 119 -17.46 13.11 -12.32
N LYS A 120 -17.04 12.90 -11.07
CA LYS A 120 -16.69 14.01 -10.15
C LYS A 120 -15.32 14.63 -10.46
N ILE A 121 -14.36 13.86 -10.95
CA ILE A 121 -13.04 14.39 -11.31
C ILE A 121 -13.10 15.12 -12.66
N GLU A 122 -14.01 14.71 -13.56
CA GLU A 122 -14.24 15.41 -14.83
C GLU A 122 -15.04 16.71 -14.68
N THR A 123 -15.79 16.89 -13.57
CA THR A 123 -16.57 18.12 -13.31
C THR A 123 -15.81 19.20 -12.55
N GLU A 124 -14.63 18.91 -11.99
CA GLU A 124 -13.76 19.90 -11.33
C GLU A 124 -12.75 20.57 -12.29
N GLU A 125 -13.08 20.68 -13.59
CA GLU A 125 -12.37 21.57 -14.54
C GLU A 125 -13.00 22.97 -14.62
#